data_AF-Q2LUJ6-F1
#
_entry.id   AF-Q2LUJ6-F1
#
_cell.length_a   1.000
_cell.length_b   1.000
_cell.length_c   1.000
_cell.angle_alpha   90.00
_cell.angle_beta   90.00
_cell.angle_gamma   90.00
#
_symmetry.space_group_name_H-M   'P 1'
#
loop_
_entity.id
_entity.type
_entity.pdbx_description
1 polymer ?
#
loop_
_entity_poly.entity_id
_entity_poly.type
_entity_poly.pdbx_seq_one_letter_code
_entity_poly.pdbx_strand_id
1 'polypeptide(L)'
;MLSNKGKGISLRDFLAGVVISTLFLIFSGMSPLSASLLLFIAPLPIFYYYTKLGRNHGLLLVLATLLISFSTLEALNRGAYVPLLCLFTSLGVILAEIVKKKVSIEITILASVAVFTIPLLVLIAYLTIKAGEAPWRLMEPYMVNAILESVQHYSEMGVPTEQVTLLKDNARKIAVFFIRILPALGIVSIALCSWLNLLAARMIFNRRNLDFPDFGDLAGWKSPEKLVWILISSGAMLLIPDDRFHYVGLNLLIICLFVYLLHGLAIVSFFFRKKNVPVFLRTLFYVLLIFQQMFILPVIAAGLFDLWIDFRKFNKKTSDSAA
;
A
#
# COMPACT_ATOMS: atom_id res chain seq x y z
N MET A 1 11.24 -3.98 -28.07
CA MET A 1 12.10 -5.18 -28.17
C MET A 1 13.01 -5.25 -26.95
N LEU A 2 12.65 -6.03 -25.93
CA LEU A 2 13.52 -6.33 -24.79
C LEU A 2 14.33 -7.59 -25.13
N SER A 3 15.32 -7.42 -26.01
CA SER A 3 16.22 -8.50 -26.41
C SER A 3 17.56 -8.32 -25.71
N ASN A 4 17.65 -8.80 -24.46
CA ASN A 4 18.92 -9.13 -23.86
C ASN A 4 19.38 -10.49 -24.45
N LYS A 5 19.78 -10.48 -25.72
CA LYS A 5 20.39 -11.63 -26.39
C LYS A 5 21.75 -11.86 -25.72
N GLY A 6 21.88 -12.93 -24.93
CA GLY A 6 23.20 -13.51 -24.64
C GLY A 6 23.57 -13.80 -23.17
N LYS A 7 22.68 -13.69 -22.19
CA LYS A 7 22.91 -14.35 -20.88
C LYS A 7 21.90 -15.46 -20.73
N GLY A 8 22.34 -16.70 -20.92
CA GLY A 8 21.55 -17.89 -20.62
C GLY A 8 20.89 -17.75 -19.26
N ILE A 9 19.63 -18.17 -19.15
CA ILE A 9 18.88 -18.15 -17.91
C ILE A 9 19.68 -18.89 -16.85
N SER A 10 20.13 -18.17 -15.83
CA SER A 10 20.90 -18.77 -14.76
C SER A 10 19.94 -19.56 -13.87
N LEU A 11 20.08 -20.89 -13.86
CA LEU A 11 19.33 -21.78 -12.94
C LEU A 11 19.44 -21.27 -11.49
N ARG A 12 20.60 -20.69 -11.12
CA ARG A 12 20.82 -20.04 -9.83
C ARG A 12 19.86 -18.88 -9.57
N ASP A 13 19.57 -18.05 -10.56
CA ASP A 13 18.63 -16.93 -10.42
C ASP A 13 17.19 -17.42 -10.28
N PHE A 14 16.82 -18.47 -11.00
CA PHE A 14 15.51 -19.11 -10.86
C PHE A 14 15.33 -19.69 -9.46
N LEU A 15 16.28 -20.52 -8.99
CA LEU A 15 16.23 -21.12 -7.66
C LEU A 15 16.26 -20.09 -6.54
N ALA A 16 17.14 -19.08 -6.64
CA ALA A 16 17.18 -17.99 -5.68
C ALA A 16 15.85 -17.23 -5.62
N GLY A 17 15.23 -17.00 -6.77
CA GLY A 17 13.94 -16.33 -6.85
C GLY A 17 12.81 -17.13 -6.21
N VAL A 18 12.76 -18.44 -6.44
CA VAL A 18 11.80 -19.33 -5.78
C VAL A 18 12.02 -19.33 -4.27
N VAL A 19 13.25 -19.59 -3.80
CA VAL A 19 13.57 -19.68 -2.37
C VAL A 19 13.26 -18.37 -1.65
N ILE A 20 13.73 -17.23 -2.15
CA ILE A 20 13.52 -15.94 -1.49
C ILE A 20 12.03 -15.57 -1.47
N SER A 21 11.32 -15.74 -2.59
CA SER A 21 9.89 -15.42 -2.65
C SER A 21 9.08 -16.30 -1.70
N THR A 22 9.37 -17.61 -1.68
CA THR A 22 8.71 -18.56 -0.79
C THR A 22 8.98 -18.25 0.69
N LEU A 23 10.22 -17.90 1.06
CA LEU A 23 10.55 -17.49 2.43
C LEU A 23 9.79 -16.25 2.87
N PHE A 24 9.68 -15.24 2.01
CA PHE A 24 8.89 -14.04 2.29
C PHE A 24 7.41 -14.36 2.51
N LEU A 25 6.81 -15.20 1.67
CA LEU A 25 5.41 -15.60 1.79
C LEU A 25 5.15 -16.45 3.05
N ILE A 26 6.00 -17.43 3.34
CA ILE A 26 5.87 -18.27 4.54
C ILE A 26 6.03 -17.42 5.80
N PHE A 27 7.07 -16.59 5.87
CA PHE A 27 7.33 -15.76 7.05
C PHE A 27 6.22 -14.73 7.28
N SER A 28 5.60 -14.23 6.20
CA SER A 28 4.39 -13.40 6.28
C SER A 28 3.19 -14.16 6.87
N GLY A 29 3.11 -15.49 6.69
CA GLY A 29 2.05 -16.34 7.24
C GLY A 29 2.29 -16.84 8.67
N MET A 30 3.43 -16.52 9.30
CA MET A 30 3.82 -17.06 10.62
C MET A 30 3.24 -16.31 11.82
N SER A 31 2.86 -15.04 11.71
CA SER A 31 2.12 -14.34 12.75
C SER A 31 1.34 -13.16 12.18
N PRO A 32 0.28 -12.68 12.86
CA PRO A 32 -0.42 -11.47 12.45
C PRO A 32 0.53 -10.25 12.37
N LEU A 33 1.49 -10.16 13.29
CA LEU A 33 2.48 -9.09 13.31
C LEU A 33 3.40 -9.18 12.08
N SER A 34 3.92 -10.36 11.75
CA SER A 34 4.79 -10.54 10.58
C SER A 34 4.03 -10.30 9.29
N ALA A 35 2.76 -10.72 9.22
CA ALA A 35 1.87 -10.44 8.10
C ALA A 35 1.75 -8.93 7.84
N SER A 36 1.47 -8.15 8.88
CA SER A 36 1.23 -6.70 8.74
C SER A 36 2.41 -5.92 8.13
N LEU A 37 3.66 -6.37 8.36
CA LEU A 37 4.86 -5.70 7.83
C LEU A 37 5.35 -6.32 6.52
N LEU A 38 5.44 -7.65 6.46
CA LEU A 38 6.09 -8.33 5.35
C LEU A 38 5.20 -8.43 4.12
N LEU A 39 3.88 -8.44 4.27
CA LEU A 39 2.97 -8.49 3.13
C LEU A 39 3.11 -7.26 2.22
N PHE A 40 3.44 -6.09 2.78
CA PHE A 40 3.72 -4.90 1.97
C PHE A 40 4.97 -5.04 1.10
N ILE A 41 5.92 -5.90 1.48
CA ILE A 41 7.20 -6.12 0.78
C ILE A 41 7.20 -7.45 0.03
N ALA A 42 6.27 -8.36 0.32
CA ALA A 42 6.15 -9.68 -0.30
C ALA A 42 6.06 -9.66 -1.83
N PRO A 43 5.46 -8.66 -2.51
CA PRO A 43 5.50 -8.57 -3.97
C PRO A 43 6.91 -8.34 -4.54
N LEU A 44 7.85 -7.80 -3.76
CA LEU A 44 9.16 -7.31 -4.24
C LEU A 44 10.04 -8.41 -4.82
N PRO A 45 10.25 -9.58 -4.16
CA PRO A 45 11.07 -10.65 -4.72
C PRO A 45 10.48 -11.17 -6.03
N ILE A 46 9.16 -11.36 -6.07
CA ILE A 46 8.45 -11.82 -7.26
C ILE A 46 8.62 -10.79 -8.37
N PHE A 47 8.36 -9.52 -8.10
CA PHE A 47 8.54 -8.43 -9.05
C PHE A 47 9.97 -8.41 -9.63
N TYR A 48 10.99 -8.47 -8.78
CA TYR A 48 12.39 -8.46 -9.20
C TYR A 48 12.75 -9.68 -10.06
N TYR A 49 12.51 -10.90 -9.58
CA TYR A 49 12.91 -12.12 -10.27
C TYR A 49 12.07 -12.38 -11.52
N TYR A 50 10.77 -12.07 -11.50
CA TYR A 50 9.91 -12.17 -12.68
C TYR A 50 10.39 -11.24 -13.79
N THR A 51 10.77 -10.00 -13.46
CA THR A 51 11.31 -9.05 -14.45
C THR A 51 12.66 -9.54 -14.99
N LYS A 52 13.52 -10.08 -14.13
CA LYS A 52 14.85 -10.58 -14.49
C LYS A 52 14.81 -11.83 -15.39
N LEU A 53 13.93 -12.78 -15.10
CA LEU A 53 13.83 -14.07 -15.80
C LEU A 53 12.99 -14.01 -17.08
N GLY A 54 12.23 -12.93 -17.28
CA GLY A 54 11.29 -12.80 -18.38
C GLY A 54 9.97 -13.54 -18.13
N ARG A 55 8.99 -13.34 -19.02
CA ARG A 55 7.59 -13.73 -18.79
C ARG A 55 7.40 -15.23 -18.54
N ASN A 56 7.98 -16.09 -19.38
CA ASN A 56 7.75 -17.54 -19.28
C ASN A 56 8.36 -18.14 -18.00
N HIS A 57 9.63 -17.85 -17.74
CA HIS A 57 10.33 -18.34 -16.54
C HIS A 57 9.86 -17.65 -15.27
N GLY A 58 9.42 -16.39 -15.36
CA GLY A 58 8.78 -15.67 -14.26
C GLY A 58 7.45 -16.31 -13.84
N LEU A 59 6.62 -16.75 -14.80
CA LEU A 59 5.39 -17.49 -14.49
C LEU A 59 5.69 -18.85 -13.84
N LEU A 60 6.71 -19.57 -14.33
CA LEU A 60 7.15 -20.83 -13.68
C LEU A 60 7.66 -20.60 -12.26
N LEU A 61 8.40 -19.51 -12.01
CA LEU A 61 8.83 -19.13 -10.66
C LEU A 61 7.62 -18.86 -9.76
N VAL A 62 6.64 -18.10 -10.24
CA VAL A 62 5.42 -17.79 -9.49
C VAL A 62 4.65 -19.06 -9.14
N LEU A 63 4.47 -19.97 -10.09
CA LEU A 63 3.83 -21.26 -9.87
C LEU A 63 4.58 -22.09 -8.82
N ALA A 64 5.90 -22.22 -8.95
CA ALA A 64 6.72 -22.95 -8.00
C ALA A 64 6.65 -22.35 -6.58
N THR A 65 6.74 -21.02 -6.47
CA THR A 65 6.62 -20.31 -5.20
C THR A 65 5.25 -20.53 -4.55
N LEU A 66 4.16 -20.40 -5.31
CA LEU A 66 2.81 -20.62 -4.79
C LEU A 66 2.61 -22.07 -4.33
N LEU A 67 3.04 -23.06 -5.11
CA LEU A 67 2.92 -24.47 -4.74
C LEU A 67 3.68 -24.79 -3.45
N ILE A 68 4.94 -24.36 -3.34
CA ILE A 68 5.74 -24.63 -2.13
C ILE A 68 5.16 -23.91 -0.92
N SER A 69 4.78 -22.63 -1.06
CA SER A 69 4.16 -21.87 0.03
C SER A 69 2.82 -22.46 0.46
N PHE A 70 2.00 -22.93 -0.49
CA PHE A 70 0.73 -23.60 -0.22
C PHE A 70 0.95 -24.88 0.61
N SER A 71 1.75 -25.81 0.10
CA SER A 71 2.02 -27.09 0.78
C SER A 71 2.61 -26.89 2.17
N THR A 72 3.50 -25.90 2.33
CA THR A 72 4.12 -25.62 3.63
C THR A 72 3.12 -25.05 4.63
N LEU A 73 2.29 -24.10 4.22
CA LEU A 73 1.32 -23.48 5.13
C LEU A 73 0.16 -24.41 5.47
N GLU A 74 -0.26 -25.25 4.53
CA GLU A 74 -1.23 -26.31 4.79
C GLU A 74 -0.70 -27.31 5.81
N ALA A 75 0.56 -27.76 5.68
CA ALA A 75 1.21 -28.62 6.66
C ALA A 75 1.32 -27.99 8.06
N LEU A 76 1.37 -26.65 8.16
CA LEU A 76 1.36 -25.90 9.41
C LEU A 76 -0.06 -25.57 9.92
N ASN A 77 -1.11 -26.10 9.28
CA ASN A 77 -2.52 -25.80 9.55
C ASN A 77 -2.86 -24.30 9.43
N ARG A 78 -2.19 -23.61 8.51
CA ARG A 78 -2.33 -22.17 8.20
C ARG A 78 -2.84 -21.92 6.79
N GLY A 79 -3.56 -22.88 6.22
CA GLY A 79 -4.13 -22.79 4.86
C GLY A 79 -5.05 -21.58 4.65
N ALA A 80 -5.61 -21.00 5.71
CA ALA A 80 -6.44 -19.80 5.65
C ALA A 80 -5.73 -18.57 5.04
N TYR A 81 -4.41 -18.47 5.13
CA TYR A 81 -3.64 -17.33 4.60
C TYR A 81 -3.31 -17.46 3.10
N VAL A 82 -3.49 -18.64 2.51
CA VAL A 82 -3.14 -18.93 1.11
C VAL A 82 -3.78 -17.95 0.11
N PRO A 83 -5.09 -17.65 0.17
CA PRO A 83 -5.71 -16.78 -0.84
C PRO A 83 -5.13 -15.36 -0.82
N LEU A 84 -4.74 -14.89 0.37
CA LEU A 84 -4.10 -13.60 0.55
C LEU A 84 -2.69 -13.59 -0.07
N LEU A 85 -1.92 -14.68 0.06
CA LEU A 85 -0.60 -14.80 -0.57
C LEU A 85 -0.71 -14.84 -2.11
N CYS A 86 -1.74 -15.48 -2.66
CA CYS A 86 -2.03 -15.45 -4.09
C CYS A 86 -2.26 -14.01 -4.58
N LEU A 87 -2.99 -13.19 -3.81
CA LEU A 87 -3.16 -11.77 -4.13
C LEU A 87 -1.82 -11.05 -4.17
N PHE A 88 -1.01 -11.08 -3.11
CA PHE A 88 0.27 -10.36 -3.09
C PHE A 88 1.26 -10.84 -4.16
N THR A 89 1.24 -12.14 -4.47
CA THR A 89 2.01 -12.70 -5.59
C THR A 89 1.56 -12.10 -6.92
N SER A 90 0.25 -11.98 -7.15
CA SER A 90 -0.30 -11.35 -8.36
C SER A 90 0.12 -9.88 -8.47
N LEU A 91 0.20 -9.12 -7.37
CA LEU A 91 0.67 -7.73 -7.39
C LEU A 91 2.12 -7.64 -7.89
N GLY A 92 2.99 -8.56 -7.47
CA GLY A 92 4.38 -8.62 -7.94
C GLY A 92 4.48 -8.82 -9.45
N VAL A 93 3.64 -9.69 -10.01
CA VAL A 93 3.53 -9.92 -11.46
C VAL A 93 2.96 -8.69 -12.18
N ILE A 94 1.90 -8.10 -11.65
CA ILE A 94 1.25 -6.91 -12.22
C ILE A 94 2.25 -5.75 -12.32
N LEU A 95 3.00 -5.48 -11.25
CA LEU A 95 4.05 -4.46 -11.24
C LEU A 95 5.14 -4.79 -12.27
N ALA A 96 5.58 -6.05 -12.34
CA ALA A 96 6.58 -6.49 -13.31
C ALA A 96 6.15 -6.26 -14.78
N GLU A 97 4.89 -6.51 -15.10
CA GLU A 97 4.35 -6.33 -16.45
C GLU A 97 4.10 -4.86 -16.79
N ILE A 98 3.61 -4.05 -15.86
CA ILE A 98 3.34 -2.62 -16.10
C ILE A 98 4.64 -1.84 -16.25
N VAL A 99 5.66 -2.11 -15.44
CA VAL A 99 6.95 -1.42 -15.46
C VAL A 99 7.68 -1.62 -16.80
N LYS A 100 7.49 -2.76 -17.47
CA LYS A 100 8.02 -2.99 -18.83
C LYS A 100 7.47 -2.01 -19.87
N LYS A 101 6.30 -1.39 -19.62
CA LYS A 101 5.69 -0.41 -20.53
C LYS A 101 6.33 0.97 -20.45
N LYS A 102 7.23 1.22 -19.47
CA LYS A 102 7.96 2.49 -19.28
C LYS A 102 7.05 3.73 -19.26
N VAL A 103 5.86 3.58 -18.67
CA VAL A 103 4.90 4.69 -18.46
C VAL A 103 5.26 5.49 -17.22
N SER A 104 4.59 6.62 -17.01
CA SER A 104 4.81 7.46 -15.82
C SER A 104 4.47 6.72 -14.53
N ILE A 105 4.95 7.25 -13.39
CA ILE A 105 4.74 6.62 -12.09
C ILE A 105 3.27 6.63 -11.67
N GLU A 106 2.54 7.68 -12.04
CA GLU A 106 1.10 7.82 -11.78
C GLU A 106 0.33 6.74 -12.54
N ILE A 107 0.60 6.58 -13.83
CA ILE A 107 -0.04 5.55 -14.65
C ILE A 107 0.35 4.16 -14.13
N THR A 108 1.59 3.98 -13.68
CA THR A 108 2.04 2.70 -13.10
C THR A 108 1.19 2.34 -11.88
N ILE A 109 1.07 3.24 -10.90
CA ILE A 109 0.30 2.98 -9.67
C ILE A 109 -1.18 2.80 -9.98
N LEU A 110 -1.77 3.68 -10.80
CA LEU A 110 -3.19 3.60 -11.16
C LEU A 110 -3.51 2.31 -11.90
N ALA A 111 -2.67 1.90 -12.86
CA ALA A 111 -2.82 0.64 -13.56
C ALA A 111 -2.62 -0.55 -12.62
N SER A 112 -1.68 -0.49 -11.67
CA SER A 112 -1.50 -1.55 -10.67
C SER A 112 -2.73 -1.72 -9.80
N VAL A 113 -3.30 -0.62 -9.29
CA VAL A 113 -4.56 -0.65 -8.53
C VAL A 113 -5.68 -1.22 -9.38
N ALA A 114 -5.88 -0.70 -10.60
CA ALA A 114 -6.97 -1.11 -11.48
C ALA A 114 -6.88 -2.58 -11.92
N VAL A 115 -5.68 -3.10 -12.19
CA VAL A 115 -5.51 -4.52 -12.57
C VAL A 115 -5.61 -5.43 -11.35
N PHE A 116 -5.13 -4.98 -10.18
CA PHE A 116 -5.18 -5.76 -8.94
C PHE A 116 -6.61 -5.89 -8.37
N THR A 117 -7.53 -4.98 -8.71
CA THR A 117 -8.93 -5.17 -8.33
C THR A 117 -9.54 -6.44 -8.93
N ILE A 118 -9.06 -6.91 -10.09
CA ILE A 118 -9.56 -8.13 -10.74
C ILE A 118 -9.34 -9.38 -9.86
N PRO A 119 -8.11 -9.78 -9.49
CA PRO A 119 -7.90 -10.93 -8.62
C PRO A 119 -8.53 -10.75 -7.24
N LEU A 120 -8.62 -9.51 -6.73
CA LEU A 120 -9.33 -9.21 -5.48
C LEU A 120 -10.84 -9.52 -5.58
N LEU A 121 -11.49 -9.06 -6.65
CA LEU A 121 -12.91 -9.33 -6.88
C LEU A 121 -13.17 -10.82 -7.13
N VAL A 122 -12.27 -11.51 -7.82
CA VAL A 122 -12.33 -12.97 -7.99
C VAL A 122 -12.23 -13.67 -6.63
N LEU A 123 -11.33 -13.23 -5.75
CA LEU A 123 -11.24 -13.78 -4.39
C LEU A 123 -12.53 -13.54 -3.60
N ILE A 124 -13.06 -12.32 -3.62
CA ILE A 124 -14.31 -11.98 -2.93
C ILE A 124 -15.46 -12.85 -3.46
N ALA A 125 -15.57 -13.03 -4.79
CA ALA A 125 -16.58 -13.87 -5.40
C ALA A 125 -16.42 -15.34 -4.96
N TYR A 126 -15.20 -15.88 -4.98
CA TYR A 126 -14.92 -17.23 -4.49
C TYR A 126 -15.32 -17.42 -3.02
N LEU A 127 -14.97 -16.48 -2.15
CA LEU A 127 -15.34 -16.52 -0.73
C LEU A 127 -16.87 -16.43 -0.54
N THR A 128 -17.54 -15.61 -1.35
CA THR A 128 -19.01 -15.48 -1.32
C THR A 128 -19.68 -16.80 -1.70
N ILE A 129 -19.22 -17.43 -2.79
CA ILE A 129 -19.75 -18.72 -3.26
C ILE A 129 -19.51 -19.80 -2.21
N LYS A 130 -18.32 -19.83 -1.61
CA LYS A 130 -17.95 -20.84 -0.60
C LYS A 130 -18.77 -20.69 0.69
N ALA A 131 -19.01 -19.46 1.14
CA ALA A 131 -19.68 -19.20 2.41
C ALA A 131 -21.21 -19.09 2.28
N GLY A 132 -21.74 -18.96 1.06
CA GLY A 132 -23.17 -18.72 0.80
C GLY A 132 -23.65 -17.30 1.11
N GLU A 133 -22.78 -16.47 1.68
CA GLU A 133 -23.04 -15.09 2.09
C GLU A 133 -21.87 -14.20 1.72
N ALA A 134 -22.15 -12.91 1.50
CA ALA A 134 -21.10 -11.97 1.15
C ALA A 134 -20.11 -11.74 2.31
N PRO A 135 -18.79 -11.63 2.07
CA PRO A 135 -17.78 -11.52 3.11
C PRO A 135 -18.05 -10.41 4.14
N TRP A 136 -18.56 -9.26 3.69
CA TRP A 136 -18.86 -8.14 4.60
C TRP A 136 -19.97 -8.42 5.61
N ARG A 137 -20.91 -9.35 5.32
CA ARG A 137 -21.93 -9.80 6.28
C ARG A 137 -21.35 -10.69 7.36
N LEU A 138 -20.31 -11.45 7.04
CA LEU A 138 -19.57 -12.27 7.99
C LEU A 138 -18.60 -11.42 8.83
N MET A 139 -18.14 -10.28 8.29
CA MET A 139 -17.22 -9.37 8.99
C MET A 139 -17.88 -8.58 10.11
N GLU A 140 -19.13 -8.13 9.98
CA GLU A 140 -19.82 -7.36 11.04
C GLU A 140 -19.84 -8.07 12.39
N PRO A 141 -20.37 -9.31 12.53
CA PRO A 141 -20.37 -10.01 13.81
C PRO A 141 -18.96 -10.33 14.30
N TYR A 142 -18.02 -10.65 13.40
CA TYR A 142 -16.63 -10.87 13.76
C TYR A 142 -15.97 -9.62 14.37
N MET A 143 -16.18 -8.46 13.76
CA MET A 143 -15.64 -7.18 14.25
C MET A 143 -16.30 -6.75 15.55
N VAL A 144 -17.62 -6.93 15.68
CA VAL A 144 -18.32 -6.64 16.95
C VAL A 144 -17.74 -7.48 18.07
N ASN A 145 -17.56 -8.79 17.87
CA ASN A 145 -16.97 -9.65 18.88
C ASN A 145 -15.53 -9.26 19.22
N ALA A 146 -14.70 -8.92 18.22
CA ALA A 146 -13.34 -8.46 18.44
C ALA A 146 -13.28 -7.14 19.25
N ILE A 147 -14.21 -6.22 19.01
CA ILE A 147 -14.33 -4.99 19.81
C ILE A 147 -14.73 -5.34 21.25
N LEU A 148 -15.74 -6.19 21.44
CA LEU A 148 -16.20 -6.58 22.77
C LEU A 148 -15.12 -7.29 23.60
N GLU A 149 -14.34 -8.17 22.98
CA GLU A 149 -13.19 -8.83 23.59
C GLU A 149 -12.10 -7.81 23.98
N SER A 150 -11.80 -6.85 23.09
CA SER A 150 -10.86 -5.77 23.39
C SER A 150 -11.34 -4.88 24.56
N VAL A 151 -12.64 -4.59 24.62
CA VAL A 151 -13.26 -3.81 25.70
C VAL A 151 -13.13 -4.54 27.05
N GLN A 152 -13.25 -5.86 27.06
CA GLN A 152 -13.03 -6.67 28.26
C GLN A 152 -11.60 -6.52 28.79
N HIS A 153 -10.59 -6.59 27.92
CA HIS A 153 -9.21 -6.35 28.30
C HIS A 153 -8.96 -4.92 28.82
N TYR A 154 -9.61 -3.91 28.24
CA TYR A 154 -9.50 -2.53 28.76
C TYR A 154 -10.13 -2.37 30.15
N SER A 155 -11.23 -3.08 30.42
CA SER A 155 -11.82 -3.12 31.76
C SER A 155 -10.87 -3.73 32.78
N GLU A 156 -10.14 -4.80 32.40
CA GLU A 156 -9.14 -5.46 33.24
C GLU A 156 -7.92 -4.55 33.52
N MET A 157 -7.60 -3.64 32.60
CA MET A 157 -6.53 -2.64 32.73
C MET A 157 -6.92 -1.39 33.53
N GLY A 158 -8.13 -1.33 34.09
CA GLY A 158 -8.58 -0.21 34.93
C GLY A 158 -9.04 1.04 34.16
N VAL A 159 -9.40 0.91 32.89
CA VAL A 159 -10.00 2.02 32.11
C VAL A 159 -11.37 2.40 32.71
N PRO A 160 -11.72 3.70 32.80
CA PRO A 160 -12.99 4.14 33.38
C PRO A 160 -14.21 3.46 32.77
N THR A 161 -15.13 3.00 33.63
CA THR A 161 -16.32 2.22 33.24
C THR A 161 -17.22 2.98 32.25
N GLU A 162 -17.26 4.30 32.32
CA GLU A 162 -17.98 5.15 31.36
C GLU A 162 -17.42 5.00 29.93
N GLN A 163 -16.10 4.93 29.76
CA GLN A 163 -15.49 4.75 28.44
C GLN A 163 -15.69 3.33 27.90
N VAL A 164 -15.61 2.33 28.79
CA VAL A 164 -15.87 0.92 28.48
C VAL A 164 -17.31 0.70 28.01
N THR A 165 -18.28 1.31 28.70
CA THR A 165 -19.71 1.23 28.34
C THR A 165 -20.01 1.94 27.03
N LEU A 166 -19.45 3.14 26.80
CA LEU A 166 -19.58 3.84 25.51
C LEU A 166 -19.06 3.01 24.32
N LEU A 167 -17.91 2.35 24.47
CA LEU A 167 -17.36 1.47 23.43
C LEU A 167 -18.25 0.25 23.16
N LYS A 168 -18.75 -0.37 24.24
CA LYS A 168 -19.64 -1.53 24.17
C LYS A 168 -20.96 -1.20 23.45
N ASP A 169 -21.59 -0.10 23.84
CA ASP A 169 -22.89 0.33 23.30
C ASP A 169 -22.81 0.77 21.84
N ASN A 170 -21.63 1.22 21.41
CA ASN A 170 -21.39 1.65 20.03
C ASN A 170 -20.60 0.61 19.18
N ALA A 171 -20.31 -0.59 19.71
CA ALA A 171 -19.49 -1.59 19.03
C ALA A 171 -19.98 -1.90 17.61
N ARG A 172 -21.30 -2.03 17.42
CA ARG A 172 -21.90 -2.23 16.10
C ARG A 172 -21.68 -1.04 15.16
N LYS A 173 -21.89 0.19 15.64
CA LYS A 173 -21.68 1.40 14.83
C LYS A 173 -20.21 1.54 14.40
N ILE A 174 -19.29 1.23 15.31
CA ILE A 174 -17.84 1.20 15.06
C ILE A 174 -17.51 0.15 13.99
N ALA A 175 -18.02 -1.08 14.14
CA ALA A 175 -17.82 -2.15 13.17
C ALA A 175 -18.33 -1.78 11.77
N VAL A 176 -19.57 -1.28 11.67
CA VAL A 176 -20.16 -0.82 10.40
C VAL A 176 -19.35 0.32 9.80
N PHE A 177 -18.92 1.30 10.61
CA PHE A 177 -18.06 2.38 10.15
C PHE A 177 -16.78 1.86 9.49
N PHE A 178 -16.05 0.95 10.16
CA PHE A 178 -14.83 0.36 9.61
C PHE A 178 -15.10 -0.40 8.30
N ILE A 179 -16.15 -1.23 8.27
CA ILE A 179 -16.54 -1.99 7.06
C ILE A 179 -16.83 -1.05 5.88
N ARG A 180 -17.50 0.09 6.14
CA ARG A 180 -17.86 1.06 5.10
C ARG A 180 -16.66 1.82 4.52
N ILE A 181 -15.56 1.96 5.27
CA ILE A 181 -14.33 2.61 4.79
C ILE A 181 -13.28 1.63 4.23
N LEU A 182 -13.49 0.33 4.38
CA LEU A 182 -12.60 -0.71 3.83
C LEU A 182 -12.29 -0.54 2.33
N PRO A 183 -13.23 -0.12 1.45
CA PRO A 183 -12.91 0.06 0.03
C PRO A 183 -11.79 1.09 -0.19
N ALA A 184 -11.87 2.26 0.44
CA ALA A 184 -10.82 3.27 0.36
C ALA A 184 -9.52 2.80 0.99
N LEU A 185 -9.58 2.14 2.17
CA LEU A 185 -8.38 1.59 2.83
C LEU A 185 -7.70 0.52 1.96
N GLY A 186 -8.48 -0.30 1.25
CA GLY A 186 -7.98 -1.30 0.30
C GLY A 186 -7.27 -0.65 -0.87
N ILE A 187 -7.89 0.36 -1.51
CA ILE A 187 -7.27 1.12 -2.61
C ILE A 187 -5.97 1.79 -2.15
N VAL A 188 -5.99 2.46 -1.00
CA VAL A 188 -4.81 3.11 -0.41
C VAL A 188 -3.73 2.09 -0.10
N SER A 189 -4.09 0.93 0.44
CA SER A 189 -3.14 -0.13 0.76
C SER A 189 -2.49 -0.73 -0.48
N ILE A 190 -3.25 -0.95 -1.56
CA ILE A 190 -2.71 -1.43 -2.84
C ILE A 190 -1.78 -0.37 -3.46
N ALA A 191 -2.19 0.90 -3.44
CA ALA A 191 -1.39 2.00 -3.96
C ALA A 191 -0.09 2.19 -3.17
N LEU A 192 -0.17 2.16 -1.83
CA LEU A 192 0.99 2.23 -0.93
C LEU A 192 1.92 1.04 -1.13
N CYS A 193 1.39 -0.18 -1.20
CA CYS A 193 2.17 -1.38 -1.47
C CYS A 193 2.87 -1.28 -2.83
N SER A 194 2.15 -0.89 -3.88
CA SER A 194 2.72 -0.66 -5.21
C SER A 194 3.84 0.37 -5.18
N TRP A 195 3.61 1.50 -4.51
CA TRP A 195 4.60 2.58 -4.35
C TRP A 195 5.88 2.09 -3.65
N LEU A 196 5.74 1.43 -2.49
CA LEU A 196 6.87 0.91 -1.72
C LEU A 196 7.69 -0.11 -2.53
N ASN A 197 7.01 -1.04 -3.23
CA ASN A 197 7.66 -2.04 -4.07
C ASN A 197 8.37 -1.40 -5.27
N LEU A 198 7.80 -0.36 -5.89
CA LEU A 198 8.45 0.37 -6.98
C LEU A 198 9.71 1.10 -6.49
N LEU A 199 9.65 1.78 -5.34
CA LEU A 199 10.81 2.46 -4.76
C LEU A 199 11.93 1.46 -4.41
N ALA A 200 11.58 0.35 -3.76
CA ALA A 200 12.54 -0.69 -3.41
C ALA A 200 13.13 -1.35 -4.66
N ALA A 201 12.32 -1.64 -5.67
CA ALA A 201 12.79 -2.18 -6.94
C ALA A 201 13.73 -1.20 -7.64
N ARG A 202 13.38 0.09 -7.77
CA ARG A 202 14.27 1.10 -8.37
C ARG A 202 15.65 1.09 -7.72
N MET A 203 15.71 1.03 -6.39
CA MET A 203 16.97 0.96 -5.65
C MET A 203 17.77 -0.32 -5.94
N ILE A 204 17.10 -1.48 -6.00
CA ILE A 204 17.75 -2.77 -6.27
C ILE A 204 18.24 -2.86 -7.72
N PHE A 205 17.41 -2.47 -8.68
CA PHE A 205 17.75 -2.53 -10.11
C PHE A 205 18.93 -1.59 -10.44
N ASN A 206 18.92 -0.37 -9.92
CA ASN A 206 20.03 0.57 -10.08
C ASN A 206 21.34 0.01 -9.50
N ARG A 207 21.32 -0.59 -8.31
CA ARG A 207 22.50 -1.23 -7.69
C ARG A 207 23.02 -2.43 -8.47
N ARG A 208 22.17 -3.07 -9.29
CA ARG A 208 22.51 -4.25 -10.09
C ARG A 208 22.74 -3.92 -11.57
N ASN A 209 22.73 -2.63 -11.96
CA ASN A 209 22.85 -2.17 -13.34
C ASN A 209 21.84 -2.86 -14.28
N LEU A 210 20.60 -3.03 -13.82
CA LEU A 210 19.49 -3.57 -14.61
C LEU A 210 18.62 -2.41 -15.15
N ASP A 211 18.07 -2.57 -16.34
CA ASP A 211 17.16 -1.59 -16.94
C ASP A 211 15.88 -1.46 -16.09
N PHE A 212 15.54 -0.23 -15.73
CA PHE A 212 14.35 0.14 -14.97
C PHE A 212 13.84 1.49 -15.48
N PRO A 213 12.51 1.72 -15.58
CA PRO A 213 11.99 3.01 -16.02
C PRO A 213 12.51 4.15 -15.16
N ASP A 214 12.99 5.21 -15.81
CA ASP A 214 13.32 6.43 -15.09
C ASP A 214 12.06 7.23 -14.83
N PHE A 215 11.57 7.17 -13.59
CA PHE A 215 10.46 8.00 -13.12
C PHE A 215 10.88 9.44 -12.77
N GLY A 216 12.12 9.83 -13.08
CA GLY A 216 12.66 11.14 -12.77
C GLY A 216 12.87 11.36 -11.27
N ASP A 217 12.97 12.62 -10.86
CA ASP A 217 13.09 13.00 -9.47
C ASP A 217 11.72 13.04 -8.78
N LEU A 218 11.46 12.07 -7.91
CA LEU A 218 10.22 11.98 -7.15
C LEU A 218 10.04 13.08 -6.11
N ALA A 219 11.09 13.83 -5.72
CA ALA A 219 10.87 15.06 -4.95
C ALA A 219 10.36 16.22 -5.80
N GLY A 220 10.43 16.11 -7.12
CA GLY A 220 9.79 17.02 -8.05
C GLY A 220 8.31 16.71 -8.27
N TRP A 221 7.83 15.55 -7.80
CA TRP A 221 6.46 15.12 -8.03
C TRP A 221 5.43 16.07 -7.40
N LYS A 222 4.32 16.28 -8.12
CA LYS A 222 3.17 17.09 -7.71
C LYS A 222 1.87 16.34 -8.04
N SER A 223 0.88 16.45 -7.15
CA SER A 223 -0.45 15.92 -7.44
C SER A 223 -1.18 16.78 -8.49
N PRO A 224 -2.13 16.22 -9.25
CA PRO A 224 -2.93 16.99 -10.20
C PRO A 224 -3.76 18.08 -9.51
N GLU A 225 -3.73 19.32 -10.01
CA GLU A 225 -4.48 20.45 -9.42
C GLU A 225 -5.99 20.17 -9.34
N LYS A 226 -6.55 19.48 -10.33
CA LYS A 226 -7.98 19.11 -10.38
C LYS A 226 -8.42 18.23 -9.19
N LEU A 227 -7.51 17.56 -8.51
CA LEU A 227 -7.80 16.72 -7.34
C LEU A 227 -8.44 17.53 -6.19
N VAL A 228 -8.15 18.84 -6.12
CA VAL A 228 -8.74 19.72 -5.10
C VAL A 228 -10.26 19.72 -5.18
N TRP A 229 -10.83 19.70 -6.39
CA TRP A 229 -12.28 19.68 -6.55
C TRP A 229 -12.89 18.37 -6.03
N ILE A 230 -12.19 17.26 -6.19
CA ILE A 230 -12.61 15.97 -5.61
C ILE A 230 -12.57 16.08 -4.08
N LEU A 231 -11.50 16.63 -3.50
CA LEU A 231 -11.37 16.87 -2.05
C LEU A 231 -12.51 17.75 -1.50
N ILE A 232 -12.82 18.86 -2.18
CA ILE A 232 -13.90 19.78 -1.78
C ILE A 232 -15.24 19.06 -1.88
N SER A 233 -15.51 18.38 -2.99
CA SER A 233 -16.75 17.64 -3.18
C SER A 233 -16.93 16.53 -2.15
N SER A 234 -15.86 15.80 -1.80
CA SER A 234 -15.91 14.74 -0.80
C SER A 234 -16.15 15.30 0.60
N GLY A 235 -15.57 16.45 0.93
CA GLY A 235 -15.86 17.17 2.17
C GLY A 235 -17.31 17.68 2.24
N ALA A 236 -17.82 18.23 1.15
CA ALA A 236 -19.21 18.69 1.07
C ALA A 236 -20.21 17.54 1.24
N MET A 237 -19.93 16.35 0.70
CA MET A 237 -20.76 15.15 0.88
C MET A 237 -20.88 14.70 2.35
N LEU A 238 -19.88 15.00 3.20
CA LEU A 238 -19.93 14.68 4.63
C LEU A 238 -20.94 15.53 5.41
N LEU A 239 -21.28 16.71 4.89
CA LEU A 239 -22.24 17.63 5.52
C LEU A 239 -23.69 17.28 5.19
N ILE A 240 -23.91 16.38 4.21
CA ILE A 240 -25.24 15.91 3.84
C ILE A 240 -25.69 14.91 4.92
N PRO A 241 -26.87 15.12 5.56
CA PRO A 241 -27.40 14.21 6.58
C PRO A 241 -28.01 12.94 5.96
N ASP A 242 -27.23 12.24 5.14
CA ASP A 242 -27.56 10.95 4.53
C ASP A 242 -26.32 10.04 4.57
N ASP A 243 -26.50 8.84 5.13
CA ASP A 243 -25.40 7.89 5.35
C ASP A 243 -24.68 7.49 4.04
N ARG A 244 -25.40 7.41 2.91
CA ARG A 244 -24.80 6.99 1.64
C ARG A 244 -23.85 8.07 1.14
N PHE A 245 -24.30 9.32 1.13
CA PHE A 245 -23.45 10.45 0.76
C PHE A 245 -22.27 10.59 1.74
N HIS A 246 -22.53 10.45 3.04
CA HIS A 246 -21.49 10.49 4.06
C HIS A 246 -20.38 9.46 3.79
N TYR A 247 -20.71 8.17 3.61
CA TYR A 247 -19.68 7.14 3.39
C TYR A 247 -18.99 7.24 2.02
N VAL A 248 -19.69 7.69 0.97
CA VAL A 248 -19.04 7.97 -0.33
C VAL A 248 -18.05 9.11 -0.20
N GLY A 249 -18.46 10.22 0.44
CA GLY A 249 -17.59 11.35 0.76
C GLY A 249 -16.37 10.92 1.57
N LEU A 250 -16.56 10.09 2.59
CA LEU A 250 -15.48 9.61 3.47
C LEU A 250 -14.46 8.76 2.69
N ASN A 251 -14.92 7.81 1.87
CA ASN A 251 -14.02 7.00 1.05
C ASN A 251 -13.23 7.84 0.03
N LEU A 252 -13.88 8.78 -0.66
CA LEU A 252 -13.21 9.71 -1.57
C LEU A 252 -12.19 10.59 -0.86
N LEU A 253 -12.55 11.08 0.34
CA LEU A 253 -11.69 11.91 1.16
C LEU A 253 -10.42 11.15 1.58
N ILE A 254 -10.54 9.90 2.06
CA ILE A 254 -9.39 9.05 2.41
C ILE A 254 -8.43 8.90 1.23
N ILE A 255 -8.95 8.63 0.03
CA ILE A 255 -8.13 8.47 -1.17
C ILE A 255 -7.42 9.79 -1.52
N CYS A 256 -8.12 10.93 -1.48
CA CYS A 256 -7.53 12.24 -1.74
C CYS A 256 -6.43 12.57 -0.72
N LEU A 257 -6.69 12.39 0.57
CA LEU A 257 -5.74 12.63 1.64
C LEU A 257 -4.48 11.79 1.48
N PHE A 258 -4.60 10.53 1.03
CA PHE A 258 -3.44 9.70 0.72
C PHE A 258 -2.59 10.26 -0.44
N VAL A 259 -3.23 10.75 -1.51
CA VAL A 259 -2.50 11.36 -2.63
C VAL A 259 -1.78 12.65 -2.18
N TYR A 260 -2.44 13.47 -1.35
CA TYR A 260 -1.81 14.65 -0.75
C TYR A 260 -0.70 14.31 0.24
N LEU A 261 -0.79 13.19 0.96
CA LEU A 261 0.31 12.67 1.79
C LEU A 261 1.54 12.37 0.93
N LEU A 262 1.38 11.67 -0.21
CA LEU A 262 2.47 11.41 -1.14
C LEU A 262 3.08 12.71 -1.69
N HIS A 263 2.25 13.72 -1.97
CA HIS A 263 2.72 15.03 -2.42
C HIS A 263 3.51 15.75 -1.32
N GLY A 264 2.98 15.74 -0.09
CA GLY A 264 3.66 16.24 1.09
C GLY A 264 5.02 15.60 1.33
N LEU A 265 5.11 14.28 1.20
CA LEU A 265 6.37 13.55 1.31
C LEU A 265 7.38 13.95 0.22
N ALA A 266 6.92 14.23 -1.00
CA ALA A 266 7.79 14.76 -2.06
C ALA A 266 8.35 16.14 -1.69
N ILE A 267 7.53 17.02 -1.08
CA ILE A 267 7.97 18.34 -0.59
C ILE A 267 8.98 18.19 0.56
N VAL A 268 8.70 17.34 1.54
CA VAL A 268 9.64 17.07 2.65
C VAL A 268 10.96 16.56 2.11
N SER A 269 10.93 15.60 1.18
CA SER A 269 12.11 15.05 0.51
C SER A 269 12.89 16.12 -0.27
N PHE A 270 12.20 17.05 -0.94
CA PHE A 270 12.81 18.19 -1.61
C PHE A 270 13.57 19.09 -0.63
N PHE A 271 12.93 19.49 0.48
CA PHE A 271 13.55 20.35 1.47
C PHE A 271 14.70 19.67 2.22
N PHE A 272 14.57 18.39 2.55
CA PHE A 272 15.66 17.62 3.15
C PHE A 272 16.90 17.57 2.27
N ARG A 273 16.72 17.43 0.95
CA ARG A 273 17.84 17.50 0.00
C ARG A 273 18.40 18.92 -0.13
N LYS A 274 17.54 19.91 -0.34
CA LYS A 274 17.97 21.32 -0.50
C LYS A 274 18.73 21.85 0.72
N LYS A 275 18.31 21.45 1.93
CA LYS A 275 18.94 21.86 3.19
C LYS A 275 20.05 20.91 3.65
N ASN A 276 20.44 19.92 2.85
CA ASN A 276 21.44 18.90 3.19
C ASN A 276 21.22 18.28 4.58
N VAL A 277 19.95 17.98 4.92
CA VAL A 277 19.59 17.41 6.21
C VAL A 277 20.27 16.04 6.36
N PRO A 278 20.98 15.77 7.48
CA PRO A 278 21.70 14.52 7.68
C PRO A 278 20.75 13.32 7.66
N VAL A 279 21.26 12.18 7.19
CA VAL A 279 20.48 10.94 7.01
C VAL A 279 19.79 10.52 8.31
N PHE A 280 20.44 10.69 9.46
CA PHE A 280 19.85 10.39 10.77
C PHE A 280 18.54 11.15 11.01
N LEU A 281 18.52 12.47 10.83
CA LEU A 281 17.31 13.29 11.04
C LEU A 281 16.22 12.97 10.03
N ARG A 282 16.59 12.67 8.78
CA ARG A 282 15.62 12.22 7.76
C ARG A 282 14.95 10.92 8.17
N THR A 283 15.73 9.94 8.63
CA THR A 283 15.23 8.65 9.10
C THR A 283 14.35 8.83 10.33
N LEU A 284 14.78 9.63 11.30
CA LEU A 284 14.00 9.95 12.50
C LEU A 284 12.63 10.55 12.12
N PHE A 285 12.60 11.51 11.19
CA PHE A 285 11.34 12.09 10.72
C PHE A 285 10.39 11.04 10.11
N TYR A 286 10.89 10.16 9.23
CA TYR A 286 10.05 9.11 8.63
C TYR A 286 9.58 8.08 9.65
N VAL A 287 10.42 7.73 10.64
CA VAL A 287 10.03 6.87 11.77
C VAL A 287 8.94 7.55 12.60
N LEU A 288 9.12 8.82 12.96
CA LEU A 288 8.09 9.58 13.67
C LEU A 288 6.80 9.67 12.85
N LEU A 289 6.86 9.83 11.54
CA LEU A 289 5.66 9.86 10.70
C LEU A 289 4.87 8.54 10.76
N ILE A 290 5.56 7.40 10.89
CA ILE A 290 4.93 6.07 11.01
C ILE A 290 4.36 5.84 12.43
N PHE A 291 5.10 6.19 13.48
CA PHE A 291 4.71 5.91 14.86
C PHE A 291 3.86 7.01 15.51
N GLN A 292 3.93 8.24 14.99
CA GLN A 292 3.24 9.42 15.51
C GLN A 292 2.32 10.00 14.43
N GLN A 293 1.05 9.59 14.48
CA GLN A 293 0.01 9.98 13.53
C GLN A 293 -0.14 11.52 13.42
N MET A 294 0.22 12.28 14.46
CA MET A 294 0.13 13.74 14.48
C MET A 294 0.92 14.42 13.35
N PHE A 295 2.04 13.84 12.89
CA PHE A 295 2.83 14.42 11.80
C PHE A 295 2.23 14.21 10.41
N ILE A 296 1.30 13.26 10.25
CA ILE A 296 0.70 12.94 8.95
C ILE A 296 -0.13 14.12 8.44
N LEU A 297 -0.93 14.75 9.31
CA LEU A 297 -1.81 15.87 8.93
C LEU A 297 -1.03 17.10 8.42
N PRO A 298 0.02 17.60 9.11
CA PRO A 298 0.86 18.68 8.57
C PRO A 298 1.49 18.33 7.22
N VAL A 299 1.91 17.08 7.01
CA VAL A 299 2.50 16.66 5.73
C VAL A 299 1.46 16.66 4.60
N ILE A 300 0.26 16.15 4.87
CA ILE A 300 -0.88 16.25 3.93
C ILE A 300 -1.18 17.71 3.61
N ALA A 301 -1.27 18.56 4.63
CA ALA A 301 -1.54 19.99 4.48
C ALA A 301 -0.47 20.67 3.61
N ALA A 302 0.82 20.37 3.83
CA ALA A 302 1.90 20.86 2.98
C ALA A 302 1.72 20.44 1.51
N GLY A 303 1.34 19.18 1.28
CA GLY A 303 1.04 18.67 -0.06
C GLY A 303 -0.16 19.34 -0.73
N LEU A 304 -1.20 19.66 0.04
CA LEU A 304 -2.37 20.39 -0.44
C LEU A 304 -1.99 21.84 -0.78
N PHE A 305 -1.39 22.57 0.16
CA PHE A 305 -1.11 24.00 0.01
C PHE A 305 -0.01 24.32 -1.02
N ASP A 306 0.89 23.39 -1.35
CA ASP A 306 1.88 23.58 -2.43
C ASP A 306 1.25 23.79 -3.80
N LEU A 307 0.00 23.36 -4.01
CA LEU A 307 -0.69 23.60 -5.28
C LEU A 307 -0.90 25.10 -5.56
N TRP A 308 -1.14 25.90 -4.52
CA TRP A 308 -1.33 27.35 -4.65
C TRP A 308 -0.06 28.13 -4.35
N ILE A 309 0.66 27.72 -3.30
CA ILE A 309 1.82 28.47 -2.80
C ILE A 309 3.07 28.11 -3.59
N ASP A 310 3.19 26.91 -4.17
CA ASP A 310 4.41 26.41 -4.83
C ASP A 310 5.69 26.72 -4.01
N PHE A 311 5.80 26.09 -2.83
CA PHE A 311 6.91 26.30 -1.89
C PHE A 311 8.28 26.06 -2.52
N ARG A 312 8.33 25.26 -3.60
CA ARG A 312 9.55 24.94 -4.34
C ARG A 312 9.99 26.08 -5.26
N LYS A 313 9.07 26.86 -5.85
CA LYS A 313 9.38 28.00 -6.75
C LYS A 313 9.68 29.31 -6.01
N PHE A 314 8.93 29.63 -4.96
CA PHE A 314 9.17 30.87 -4.19
C PHE A 314 10.62 30.97 -3.69
N ASN A 315 11.22 29.81 -3.42
CA ASN A 315 12.55 29.71 -2.86
C ASN A 315 13.69 29.60 -3.90
N LYS A 316 13.37 29.68 -5.21
CA LYS A 316 14.35 29.92 -6.29
C LYS A 316 14.50 31.43 -6.54
N LYS A 317 13.41 32.19 -6.50
CA LYS A 317 13.46 33.65 -6.69
C LYS A 317 14.24 34.39 -5.59
N THR A 318 14.18 33.92 -4.35
CA THR A 318 14.92 34.53 -3.22
C THR A 318 16.41 34.21 -3.21
N SER A 319 16.87 33.13 -3.86
CA SER A 319 18.32 32.87 -3.99
C SER A 319 18.95 33.70 -5.11
N ASP A 320 18.21 33.94 -6.20
CA ASP A 320 18.70 34.73 -7.34
C ASP A 320 18.65 36.25 -7.07
N SER A 321 17.88 36.70 -6.08
CA SER A 321 17.86 38.12 -5.66
C SER A 321 18.82 38.44 -4.50
N ALA A 322 19.51 37.44 -3.97
CA ALA A 322 20.46 37.56 -2.85
C ALA A 322 21.89 37.14 -3.25
N ALA A 323 22.12 36.89 -4.54
CA ALA A 323 23.40 36.70 -5.20
C ALA A 323 23.66 37.88 -6.14
#